data_AF-A0A7S2CH69-F1
#
_entry.id   AF-A0A7S2CH69-F1
#
_cell.length_a   1.000
_cell.length_b   1.000
_cell.length_c   1.000
_cell.angle_alpha   90.00
_cell.angle_beta   90.00
_cell.angle_gamma   90.00
#
_symmetry.space_group_name_H-M   'P 1'
#
loop_
_entity.id
_entity.type
_entity.pdbx_description
1 polymer ?
#
loop_
_entity_poly.entity_id
_entity_poly.type
_entity_poly.pdbx_seq_one_letter_code
_entity_poly.pdbx_strand_id
1 'polypeptide(L)'
;GPPTKRPRTSAAAGGTPRTPEPADRKTSGAGQGPWWYRVTGDKKLGIRDEPDVDANAAGHLPVGCVFRVSSWVSGPDGRTYLKLADGSGWTYDLSAKDASKRVVEELSAEEGQ
;
A
#
# COMPACT_ATOMS: atom_id res chain seq x y z
N GLY A 1 31.45 44.15 -9.72
CA GLY A 1 30.45 43.14 -10.12
C GLY A 1 31.17 41.85 -10.50
N PRO A 2 30.68 40.68 -10.09
CA PRO A 2 31.16 39.40 -10.61
C PRO A 2 30.10 38.74 -11.51
N PRO A 3 30.53 37.90 -12.46
CA PRO A 3 29.70 36.76 -12.80
C PRO A 3 30.47 35.42 -12.86
N THR A 4 29.84 34.44 -12.22
CA THR A 4 29.57 33.09 -12.74
C THR A 4 30.72 32.08 -12.81
N LYS A 5 30.61 31.03 -11.98
CA LYS A 5 30.41 29.63 -12.42
C LYS A 5 29.98 28.74 -11.23
N ARG A 6 28.71 28.31 -11.26
CA ARG A 6 28.25 26.99 -10.76
C ARG A 6 28.34 25.99 -11.95
N PRO A 7 28.13 24.67 -11.82
CA PRO A 7 27.70 23.85 -10.67
C PRO A 7 28.49 22.52 -10.47
N ARG A 8 28.17 21.75 -9.42
CA ARG A 8 27.82 20.32 -9.56
C ARG A 8 27.11 19.72 -8.33
N THR A 9 25.99 19.07 -8.64
CA THR A 9 25.18 18.02 -7.99
C THR A 9 25.98 17.04 -7.11
N SER A 10 25.45 16.29 -6.15
CA SER A 10 24.10 15.91 -5.67
C SER A 10 24.32 15.19 -4.33
N ALA A 11 23.54 15.48 -3.28
CA ALA A 11 23.42 14.57 -2.13
C ALA A 11 22.23 14.97 -1.22
N ALA A 12 21.60 13.94 -0.66
CA ALA A 12 20.69 13.92 0.48
C ALA A 12 19.19 14.20 0.24
N ALA A 13 18.48 13.11 -0.07
CA ALA A 13 17.25 12.66 0.60
C ALA A 13 16.27 13.76 1.08
N GLY A 14 15.41 14.22 0.16
CA GLY A 14 14.17 14.90 0.53
C GLY A 14 13.12 13.88 0.95
N GLY A 15 13.02 13.58 2.25
CA GLY A 15 11.90 12.87 2.85
C GLY A 15 11.20 13.79 3.83
N THR A 16 10.31 14.64 3.34
CA THR A 16 9.46 15.45 4.22
C THR A 16 8.56 14.52 5.05
N PRO A 17 8.47 14.70 6.38
CA PRO A 17 7.45 14.00 7.17
C PRO A 17 6.08 14.55 6.77
N ARG A 18 5.28 13.78 6.04
CA ARG A 18 3.90 14.18 5.73
C ARG A 18 3.01 13.83 6.91
N THR A 19 2.71 14.86 7.70
CA THR A 19 1.59 14.97 8.65
C THR A 19 0.31 14.31 8.11
N PRO A 20 -0.44 13.53 8.91
CA PRO A 20 -1.78 13.08 8.52
C PRO A 20 -2.75 14.28 8.54
N GLU A 21 -3.22 14.68 7.37
CA GLU A 21 -4.25 15.72 7.21
C GLU A 21 -5.63 15.16 7.59
N PRO A 22 -6.44 15.89 8.40
CA PRO A 22 -7.70 15.40 8.93
C PRO A 22 -8.82 15.35 7.86
N ALA A 23 -9.71 14.39 8.06
CA ALA A 23 -10.73 13.94 7.14
C ALA A 23 -11.97 14.84 7.08
N ASP A 24 -12.17 15.61 6.01
CA ASP A 24 -13.47 16.28 5.75
C ASP A 24 -13.73 16.59 4.26
N ARG A 25 -13.94 15.58 3.40
CA ARG A 25 -14.87 15.64 2.25
C ARG A 25 -14.89 14.32 1.46
N LYS A 26 -16.09 13.81 1.20
CA LYS A 26 -16.35 12.61 0.38
C LYS A 26 -15.59 12.67 -0.96
N THR A 27 -14.51 11.92 -1.16
CA THR A 27 -13.81 11.84 -2.46
C THR A 27 -13.04 10.53 -2.59
N SER A 28 -13.14 9.93 -3.77
CA SER A 28 -12.59 8.65 -4.20
C SER A 28 -11.08 8.48 -3.95
N GLY A 29 -10.67 7.28 -3.50
CA GLY A 29 -9.45 6.65 -4.00
C GLY A 29 -8.32 6.32 -3.02
N ALA A 30 -8.34 6.72 -1.74
CA ALA A 30 -7.32 6.29 -0.76
C ALA A 30 -7.73 6.54 0.70
N GLY A 31 -7.20 5.75 1.63
CA GLY A 31 -7.36 5.94 3.08
C GLY A 31 -6.08 5.65 3.86
N GLN A 32 -5.96 6.20 5.07
CA GLN A 32 -4.84 5.97 6.02
C GLN A 32 -5.35 5.54 7.40
N GLY A 33 -4.68 4.59 8.03
CA GLY A 33 -5.09 4.02 9.31
C GLY A 33 -4.41 2.68 9.57
N PRO A 34 -4.33 2.20 10.82
CA PRO A 34 -3.96 0.82 11.07
C PRO A 34 -5.20 -0.06 10.85
N TRP A 35 -5.26 -0.73 9.71
CA TRP A 35 -6.23 -1.78 9.46
C TRP A 35 -5.57 -3.15 9.56
N TRP A 36 -6.32 -4.13 10.01
CA TRP A 36 -5.88 -5.51 10.02
C TRP A 36 -6.61 -6.25 8.92
N TYR A 37 -5.88 -7.02 8.14
CA TYR A 37 -6.46 -7.87 7.11
C TYR A 37 -5.90 -9.27 7.25
N ARG A 38 -6.73 -10.26 6.94
CA ARG A 38 -6.33 -11.66 6.84
C ARG A 38 -6.36 -12.11 5.40
N VAL A 39 -5.33 -12.83 4.96
CA VAL A 39 -5.35 -13.49 3.66
C VAL A 39 -6.37 -14.64 3.71
N THR A 40 -7.50 -14.50 3.04
CA THR A 40 -8.54 -15.52 2.96
C THR A 40 -8.62 -16.19 1.60
N GLY A 41 -7.88 -15.71 0.60
CA GLY A 41 -7.83 -16.30 -0.72
C GLY A 41 -7.26 -17.72 -0.71
N ASP A 42 -7.61 -18.51 -1.73
CA ASP A 42 -7.15 -19.90 -1.91
C ASP A 42 -5.63 -20.02 -2.18
N LYS A 43 -4.94 -18.89 -2.37
CA LYS A 43 -3.54 -18.81 -2.78
C LYS A 43 -2.82 -17.74 -1.98
N LYS A 44 -1.48 -17.86 -1.94
CA LYS A 44 -0.60 -16.84 -1.38
C LYS A 44 -0.88 -15.47 -2.02
N LEU A 45 -0.96 -14.46 -1.19
CA LEU A 45 -1.23 -13.09 -1.61
C LEU A 45 0.09 -12.42 -2.00
N GLY A 46 0.17 -11.86 -3.21
CA GLY A 46 1.39 -11.23 -3.70
C GLY A 46 1.60 -9.85 -3.09
N ILE A 47 2.83 -9.55 -2.70
CA ILE A 47 3.27 -8.22 -2.31
C ILE A 47 4.01 -7.60 -3.50
N ARG A 48 3.71 -6.34 -3.80
CA ARG A 48 4.20 -5.52 -4.89
C ARG A 48 4.98 -4.33 -4.33
N ASP A 49 5.98 -3.86 -5.05
CA ASP A 49 6.73 -2.67 -4.66
C ASP A 49 5.89 -1.38 -4.80
N GLU A 50 4.96 -1.38 -5.74
CA GLU A 50 4.08 -0.26 -6.09
C GLU A 50 2.59 -0.68 -5.99
N PRO A 51 1.65 0.28 -5.87
CA PRO A 51 0.21 0.03 -5.87
C PRO A 51 -0.31 -0.31 -7.27
N ASP A 52 0.24 -1.37 -7.86
CA ASP A 52 -0.05 -1.84 -9.21
C ASP A 52 0.10 -3.37 -9.25
N VAL A 53 -0.79 -4.07 -9.95
CA VAL A 53 -0.77 -5.53 -10.00
C VAL A 53 0.41 -6.07 -10.84
N ASP A 54 0.84 -5.30 -11.84
CA ASP A 54 1.92 -5.64 -12.76
C ASP A 54 3.29 -5.17 -12.24
N ALA A 55 3.33 -4.40 -11.15
CA ALA A 55 4.57 -4.00 -10.49
C ALA A 55 5.42 -5.20 -10.01
N ASN A 56 6.69 -4.93 -9.72
CA ASN A 56 7.63 -5.96 -9.28
C ASN A 56 7.13 -6.64 -7.99
N ALA A 57 7.21 -7.97 -7.96
CA ALA A 57 6.87 -8.73 -6.77
C ALA A 57 7.96 -8.57 -5.70
N ALA A 58 7.61 -7.91 -4.60
CA ALA A 58 8.47 -7.74 -3.44
C ALA A 58 8.45 -8.97 -2.52
N GLY A 59 7.33 -9.72 -2.50
CA GLY A 59 7.17 -10.85 -1.60
C GLY A 59 5.81 -11.53 -1.74
N HIS A 60 5.49 -12.41 -0.78
CA HIS A 60 4.19 -13.08 -0.73
C HIS A 60 3.76 -13.31 0.72
N LEU A 61 2.48 -13.12 1.01
CA LEU A 61 1.86 -13.47 2.28
C LEU A 61 1.20 -14.85 2.17
N PRO A 62 1.41 -15.74 3.16
CA PRO A 62 0.75 -17.04 3.17
C PRO A 62 -0.75 -16.92 3.42
N VAL A 63 -1.51 -17.92 2.98
CA VAL A 63 -2.95 -18.01 3.25
C VAL A 63 -3.19 -18.12 4.76
N GLY A 64 -4.20 -17.42 5.26
CA GLY A 64 -4.53 -17.32 6.69
C GLY A 64 -3.69 -16.31 7.46
N CYS A 65 -2.65 -15.72 6.85
CA CYS A 65 -1.79 -14.75 7.52
C CYS A 65 -2.53 -13.44 7.76
N VAL A 66 -2.41 -12.92 8.98
CA VAL A 66 -2.90 -11.60 9.35
C VAL A 66 -1.78 -10.59 9.15
N PHE A 67 -2.08 -9.50 8.47
CA PHE A 67 -1.13 -8.43 8.18
C PHE A 67 -1.75 -7.07 8.48
N ARG A 68 -0.88 -6.12 8.85
CA ARG A 68 -1.28 -4.76 9.16
C ARG A 68 -1.12 -3.88 7.93
N VAL A 69 -2.14 -3.09 7.65
CA VAL A 69 -2.19 -2.11 6.57
C VAL A 69 -2.13 -0.73 7.19
N SER A 70 -1.29 0.14 6.61
CA SER A 70 -1.09 1.53 7.04
C SER A 70 -1.88 2.51 6.18
N SER A 71 -2.11 2.17 4.92
CA SER A 71 -2.83 2.98 3.95
C SER A 71 -3.36 2.09 2.84
N TRP A 72 -4.40 2.52 2.15
CA TRP A 72 -4.92 1.86 0.96
C TRP A 72 -5.18 2.88 -0.14
N VAL A 73 -5.16 2.42 -1.40
CA VAL A 73 -5.43 3.22 -2.59
C VAL A 73 -6.25 2.39 -3.59
N SER A 74 -7.27 2.99 -4.18
CA SER A 74 -8.05 2.36 -5.24
C SER A 74 -7.32 2.50 -6.57
N GLY A 75 -7.00 1.38 -7.18
CA GLY A 75 -6.42 1.29 -8.51
C GLY A 75 -7.39 1.62 -9.64
N PRO A 76 -6.88 1.99 -10.82
CA PRO A 76 -7.70 2.17 -12.02
C PRO A 76 -8.40 0.88 -12.45
N ASP A 77 -7.87 -0.29 -12.06
CA ASP A 77 -8.44 -1.62 -12.36
C ASP A 77 -9.67 -1.99 -11.49
N GLY A 78 -10.09 -1.09 -10.59
CA GLY A 78 -11.18 -1.34 -9.64
C GLY A 78 -10.76 -2.17 -8.41
N ARG A 79 -9.45 -2.42 -8.24
CA ARG A 79 -8.88 -3.14 -7.10
C ARG A 79 -8.41 -2.15 -6.04
N THR A 80 -8.46 -2.55 -4.77
CA THR A 80 -7.86 -1.75 -3.69
C THR A 80 -6.49 -2.29 -3.36
N TYR A 81 -5.47 -1.46 -3.53
CA TYR A 81 -4.10 -1.75 -3.12
C TYR A 81 -3.89 -1.33 -1.67
N LEU A 82 -3.40 -2.25 -0.84
CA LEU A 82 -3.24 -2.10 0.60
C LEU A 82 -1.74 -2.03 0.95
N LYS A 83 -1.28 -0.90 1.48
CA LYS A 83 0.10 -0.71 1.92
C LYS A 83 0.36 -1.39 3.26
N LEU A 84 1.25 -2.37 3.27
CA LEU A 84 1.67 -3.05 4.49
C LEU A 84 2.40 -2.08 5.43
N ALA A 85 1.99 -2.06 6.70
CA ALA A 85 2.59 -1.20 7.73
C ALA A 85 4.02 -1.63 8.10
N ASP A 86 4.39 -2.88 7.81
CA ASP A 86 5.73 -3.43 8.00
C ASP A 86 6.77 -2.83 7.01
N GLY A 87 6.31 -2.14 5.95
CA GLY A 87 7.19 -1.61 4.92
C GLY A 87 7.60 -2.62 3.85
N SER A 88 7.10 -3.87 3.95
CA SER A 88 7.29 -4.93 2.95
C SER A 88 6.73 -4.60 1.55
N GLY A 89 5.80 -3.64 1.44
CA GLY A 89 5.27 -3.16 0.15
C GLY A 89 3.75 -2.98 0.13
N TRP A 90 3.16 -3.15 -1.04
CA TRP A 90 1.72 -3.06 -1.32
C TRP A 90 1.14 -4.43 -1.63
N THR A 91 -0.05 -4.71 -1.15
CA THR A 91 -0.83 -5.88 -1.53
C THR A 91 -2.15 -5.43 -2.17
N TYR A 92 -3.05 -6.35 -2.49
CA TYR A 92 -4.33 -6.04 -3.11
C TYR A 92 -5.47 -6.83 -2.45
N ASP A 93 -6.66 -6.27 -2.44
CA ASP A 93 -7.80 -6.91 -1.79
C ASP A 93 -8.50 -7.97 -2.66
N LEU A 94 -8.36 -7.84 -3.98
CA LEU A 94 -8.97 -8.69 -5.01
C LEU A 94 -7.93 -9.56 -5.73
N SER A 95 -8.29 -10.79 -6.12
CA SER A 95 -7.38 -11.72 -6.80
C SER A 95 -6.75 -11.09 -8.05
N ALA A 96 -5.44 -11.26 -8.21
CA ALA A 96 -4.72 -10.82 -9.39
C ALA A 96 -5.30 -11.40 -10.70
N LYS A 97 -5.87 -12.62 -10.65
CA LYS A 97 -6.50 -13.28 -11.80
C LYS A 97 -7.98 -12.92 -11.97
N ASP A 98 -8.69 -12.70 -10.86
CA ASP A 98 -10.13 -12.51 -10.83
C ASP A 98 -10.47 -11.29 -9.97
N ALA A 99 -10.62 -10.11 -10.59
CA ALA A 99 -10.92 -8.87 -9.86
C ALA A 99 -12.29 -8.88 -9.14
N SER A 100 -13.12 -9.89 -9.33
CA SER A 100 -14.39 -10.06 -8.60
C SER A 100 -14.25 -10.90 -7.32
N LYS A 101 -13.08 -11.52 -7.08
CA LYS A 101 -12.85 -12.40 -5.92
C LYS A 101 -12.01 -11.69 -4.88
N ARG A 102 -12.61 -11.41 -3.71
CA ARG A 102 -11.88 -10.90 -2.56
C ARG A 102 -10.99 -11.98 -1.97
N VAL A 103 -9.71 -11.68 -1.84
CA VAL A 103 -8.67 -12.58 -1.32
C VAL A 103 -8.15 -12.15 0.06
N VAL A 104 -8.70 -11.06 0.58
CA VAL A 104 -8.44 -10.58 1.94
C VAL A 104 -9.75 -10.28 2.65
N GLU A 105 -9.74 -10.47 3.95
CA GLU A 105 -10.83 -10.11 4.84
C GLU A 105 -10.33 -9.04 5.81
N GLU A 106 -11.07 -7.95 5.93
CA GLU A 106 -10.77 -6.94 6.95
C GLU A 106 -11.13 -7.50 8.32
N LEU A 107 -10.16 -7.50 9.22
CA LEU A 107 -10.36 -7.83 10.62
C LEU A 107 -10.58 -6.54 11.40
N SER A 108 -11.60 -6.54 12.26
CA SER A 108 -11.74 -5.53 13.30
C SER A 108 -10.47 -5.52 14.16
N ALA A 109 -10.06 -4.33 14.61
CA ALA A 109 -8.81 -4.15 15.37
C ALA A 109 -8.71 -5.00 16.66
N GLU A 110 -9.82 -5.57 17.12
CA GLU A 110 -9.93 -6.45 18.30
C GLU A 110 -9.48 -7.89 18.06
N GLU A 111 -9.41 -8.37 16.80
CA GLU A 111 -9.06 -9.75 16.43
C GLU A 111 -7.58 -9.91 15.96
N GLY A 112 -6.78 -8.84 16.07
CA GLY A 112 -5.39 -8.80 15.60
C GLY A 112 -4.33 -9.05 16.68
N GLN A 113 -4.71 -9.64 17.82
CA GLN A 113 -3.88 -9.72 19.04
C GLN A 113 -3.36 -11.13 19.36
#